data_AF-A0A968T6P5-F1
#
_entry.id   AF-A0A968T6P5-F1
#
_cell.length_a   1.000
_cell.length_b   1.000
_cell.length_c   1.000
_cell.angle_alpha   90.00
_cell.angle_beta   90.00
_cell.angle_gamma   90.00
#
_symmetry.space_group_name_H-M   'P 1'
#
loop_
_entity.id
_entity.type
_entity.pdbx_description
1 polymer ?
#
loop_
_entity_poly.entity_id
_entity_poly.type
_entity_poly.pdbx_seq_one_letter_code
_entity_poly.pdbx_strand_id
1 'polypeptide(L)'
;MQPVQITRLLLREDFHGLLIESPWLEALTADFAARVLSPTRRDEIRLKSWLHLSLAYEFLPARHAALAALANEYVDIAQPVEWELRFYQRLPGDEWRTHGDWTL
;
A
#
# COMPACT_ATOMS: atom_id res chain seq x y z
N MET A 1 -0.65 19.90 -5.62
CA MET A 1 0.07 18.64 -5.94
C MET A 1 -0.74 17.54 -5.31
N GLN A 2 -1.12 16.48 -6.04
CA GLN A 2 -1.84 15.36 -5.43
C GLN A 2 -0.90 14.66 -4.43
N PRO A 3 -1.34 14.37 -3.19
CA PRO A 3 -0.46 13.81 -2.17
C PRO A 3 -0.02 12.40 -2.50
N VAL A 4 -0.78 11.66 -3.32
CA VAL A 4 -0.53 10.28 -3.73
C VAL A 4 -0.79 10.14 -5.21
N GLN A 5 0.12 9.49 -5.94
CA GLN A 5 -0.01 9.24 -7.38
C GLN A 5 0.21 7.77 -7.69
N ILE A 6 -0.67 7.18 -8.49
CA ILE A 6 -0.45 5.86 -9.08
C ILE A 6 0.36 6.05 -10.36
N THR A 7 1.54 5.46 -10.42
CA THR A 7 2.46 5.68 -11.56
C THR A 7 2.40 4.54 -12.57
N ARG A 8 2.11 3.32 -12.12
CA ARG A 8 2.17 2.14 -13.00
C ARG A 8 1.40 0.94 -12.45
N LEU A 9 0.74 0.20 -13.33
CA LEU A 9 0.38 -1.20 -13.10
C LEU A 9 1.61 -2.10 -13.32
N LEU A 10 2.09 -2.75 -12.27
CA LEU A 10 3.21 -3.69 -12.29
C LEU A 10 2.68 -5.12 -12.35
N LEU A 11 3.11 -5.88 -13.36
CA LEU A 11 2.73 -7.29 -13.55
C LEU A 11 4.00 -8.16 -13.61
N ARG A 12 4.29 -8.90 -12.54
CA ARG A 12 5.39 -9.89 -12.44
C ARG A 12 4.84 -11.30 -12.22
N GLU A 13 5.70 -12.29 -12.36
CA GLU A 13 5.32 -13.72 -12.29
C GLU A 13 4.75 -14.17 -10.94
N ASP A 14 5.03 -13.43 -9.87
CA ASP A 14 4.64 -13.73 -8.49
C ASP A 14 3.93 -12.56 -7.77
N PHE A 15 3.81 -11.40 -8.44
CA PHE A 15 3.26 -10.18 -7.86
C PHE A 15 2.66 -9.27 -8.93
N HIS A 16 1.41 -8.86 -8.72
CA HIS A 16 0.71 -7.82 -9.45
C HIS A 16 0.31 -6.70 -8.48
N GLY A 17 0.53 -5.44 -8.87
CA GLY A 17 0.21 -4.31 -8.01
C GLY A 17 0.28 -2.96 -8.71
N LEU A 18 -0.24 -1.93 -8.04
CA LEU A 18 -0.08 -0.55 -8.45
C LEU A 18 1.13 0.04 -7.75
N LEU A 19 2.06 0.62 -8.50
CA LEU A 19 3.14 1.43 -7.94
C LEU A 19 2.63 2.81 -7.58
N ILE A 20 3.02 3.27 -6.40
CA ILE A 20 2.58 4.53 -5.83
C ILE A 20 3.80 5.40 -5.60
N GLU A 21 3.70 6.68 -5.94
CA GLU A 21 4.66 7.70 -5.53
C GLU A 21 3.96 8.70 -4.60
N SER A 22 4.59 8.97 -3.46
CA SER A 22 4.09 9.95 -2.50
C SER A 22 5.23 10.42 -1.59
N PRO A 23 5.98 11.47 -2.01
CA PRO A 23 6.98 12.09 -1.14
C PRO A 23 6.38 12.59 0.18
N TRP A 24 5.11 13.02 0.13
CA TRP A 24 4.36 13.43 1.31
C TRP A 24 4.15 12.27 2.30
N LEU A 25 3.74 11.09 1.84
CA LEU A 25 3.50 9.94 2.72
C LEU A 25 4.80 9.39 3.30
N GLU A 26 5.88 9.38 2.50
CA GLU A 26 7.22 9.01 2.99
C GLU A 26 7.68 9.96 4.10
N ALA A 27 7.54 11.27 3.90
CA ALA A 27 7.86 12.26 4.93
C ALA A 27 6.97 12.10 6.17
N LEU A 28 5.66 11.92 6.00
CA LEU A 28 4.71 11.75 7.10
C LEU A 28 5.04 10.53 7.97
N THR A 29 5.34 9.39 7.32
CA THR A 29 5.67 8.15 8.04
C THR A 29 7.02 8.23 8.75
N ALA A 30 8.00 8.91 8.16
CA ALA A 30 9.28 9.20 8.81
C ALA A 30 9.10 10.11 10.05
N ASP A 31 8.30 11.18 9.92
CA ASP A 31 7.98 12.09 11.01
C ASP A 31 7.24 11.38 12.15
N PHE A 32 6.27 10.53 11.81
CA PHE A 32 5.58 9.70 12.78
C PHE A 32 6.58 8.80 13.52
N ALA A 33 7.42 8.08 12.78
CA ALA A 33 8.39 7.14 13.34
C ALA A 33 9.38 7.82 14.31
N ALA A 34 9.82 9.04 14.00
CA ALA A 34 10.73 9.81 14.84
C ALA A 34 10.10 10.30 16.16
N ARG A 35 8.78 10.53 16.18
CA ARG A 35 8.07 11.09 17.34
C ARG A 35 7.46 10.03 18.27
N VAL A 36 7.15 8.85 17.73
CA VAL A 36 6.38 7.86 18.48
C VAL A 36 7.23 7.12 19.51
N LEU A 37 7.00 7.42 20.78
CA LEU A 37 7.52 6.63 21.90
C LEU A 37 6.52 5.51 22.21
N SER A 38 7.00 4.26 22.17
CA SER A 38 6.20 3.11 22.58
C SER A 38 7.10 2.20 23.42
N PRO A 39 6.95 2.23 24.77
CA PRO A 39 7.81 1.45 25.66
C PRO A 39 7.60 -0.06 25.53
N THR A 40 6.52 -0.48 24.88
CA THR A 40 6.18 -1.88 24.64
C THR A 40 6.54 -2.37 23.22
N ARG A 41 7.09 -1.49 22.38
CA ARG A 41 7.48 -1.82 21.02
C ARG A 41 8.65 -2.80 21.04
N ARG A 42 8.47 -3.95 20.38
CA ARG A 42 9.52 -4.99 20.26
C ARG A 42 10.33 -4.83 18.98
N ASP A 43 9.69 -4.41 17.90
CA ASP A 43 10.28 -4.33 16.58
C ASP A 43 10.52 -2.87 16.16
N GLU A 44 11.56 -2.63 15.39
CA GLU A 44 11.83 -1.33 14.79
C GLU A 44 10.70 -0.93 13.82
N ILE A 45 10.46 0.38 13.72
CA ILE A 45 9.53 0.89 12.72
C ILE A 45 10.18 0.80 11.36
N ARG A 46 9.68 -0.11 10.53
CA ARG A 46 10.11 -0.21 9.13
C ARG A 46 9.46 0.89 8.30
N LEU A 47 10.28 1.82 7.82
CA LEU A 47 9.85 2.78 6.80
C LEU A 47 9.75 2.08 5.44
N LYS A 48 8.65 2.32 4.71
CA LYS A 48 8.40 1.74 3.40
C LYS A 48 8.65 2.80 2.33
N SER A 49 9.69 2.61 1.53
CA SER A 49 10.00 3.46 0.37
C SER A 49 9.43 2.92 -0.93
N TRP A 50 9.24 1.60 -1.04
CA TRP A 50 8.57 1.00 -2.19
C TRP A 50 7.06 0.93 -1.94
N LEU A 51 6.37 2.06 -2.15
CA LEU A 51 4.93 2.18 -1.98
C LEU A 51 4.19 1.48 -3.14
N HIS A 52 3.24 0.62 -2.77
CA HIS A 52 2.42 -0.10 -3.72
C HIS A 52 1.10 -0.54 -3.09
N LEU A 53 0.08 -0.68 -3.93
CA LEU A 53 -1.14 -1.44 -3.62
C LEU A 53 -1.03 -2.82 -4.26
N SER A 54 -0.99 -3.85 -3.45
CA SER A 54 -0.99 -5.24 -3.95
C SER A 54 -2.38 -5.57 -4.52
N LEU A 55 -2.41 -6.13 -5.73
CA LEU A 55 -3.63 -6.66 -6.36
C LEU A 55 -3.69 -8.18 -6.22
N ALA A 56 -2.57 -8.85 -6.51
CA ALA A 56 -2.38 -10.28 -6.31
C ALA A 56 -0.91 -10.57 -6.04
N TYR A 57 -0.61 -11.53 -5.18
CA TYR A 57 0.76 -11.93 -4.87
C TYR A 57 0.79 -13.38 -4.40
N GLU A 58 1.98 -13.98 -4.39
CA GLU A 58 2.19 -15.39 -3.97
C GLU A 58 1.37 -16.41 -4.77
N PHE A 59 0.96 -16.05 -5.99
CA PHE A 59 0.29 -16.97 -6.91
C PHE A 59 1.30 -17.82 -7.68
N LEU A 60 0.86 -19.00 -8.13
CA LEU A 60 1.68 -19.89 -8.96
C LEU A 60 1.99 -19.23 -10.32
N PRO A 61 3.21 -19.36 -10.87
CA PRO A 61 3.58 -18.76 -12.15
C PRO A 61 2.62 -19.11 -13.31
N ALA A 62 2.05 -20.32 -13.31
CA ALA A 62 1.05 -20.75 -14.30
C ALA A 62 -0.22 -19.88 -14.32
N ARG A 63 -0.52 -19.15 -13.24
CA ARG A 63 -1.66 -18.23 -13.14
C ARG A 63 -1.33 -16.80 -13.59
N HIS A 64 -0.05 -16.48 -13.79
CA HIS A 64 0.41 -15.13 -14.13
C HIS A 64 -0.34 -14.56 -15.33
N ALA A 65 -0.39 -15.27 -16.45
CA ALA A 65 -0.99 -14.77 -17.69
C ALA A 65 -2.48 -14.47 -17.54
N ALA A 66 -3.23 -15.35 -16.87
CA ALA A 66 -4.67 -15.15 -16.63
C ALA A 66 -4.94 -13.96 -15.70
N LEU A 67 -4.16 -13.84 -14.61
CA LEU A 67 -4.28 -12.72 -13.67
C LEU A 67 -3.86 -11.40 -14.32
N ALA A 68 -2.83 -11.42 -15.17
CA ALA A 68 -2.36 -10.24 -15.89
C ALA A 68 -3.40 -9.76 -16.91
N ALA A 69 -4.08 -10.68 -17.61
CA ALA A 69 -5.18 -10.32 -18.51
C ALA A 69 -6.32 -9.63 -17.74
N LEU A 70 -6.75 -10.19 -16.60
CA LEU A 70 -7.77 -9.58 -15.74
C LEU A 70 -7.34 -8.19 -15.25
N ALA A 71 -6.10 -8.05 -14.78
CA ALA A 71 -5.60 -6.76 -14.30
C ALA A 71 -5.63 -5.69 -15.41
N ASN A 72 -5.23 -6.02 -16.64
CA ASN A 72 -5.29 -5.08 -17.77
C ASN A 72 -6.71 -4.75 -18.21
N GLU A 73 -7.67 -5.66 -18.01
CA GLU A 73 -9.08 -5.42 -18.35
C GLU A 73 -9.78 -4.49 -17.35
N TYR A 74 -9.51 -4.67 -16.05
CA TYR A 74 -10.28 -4.00 -15.00
C TYR A 74 -9.61 -2.76 -14.39
N VAL A 75 -8.30 -2.59 -14.56
CA VAL A 75 -7.54 -1.53 -13.88
C VAL A 75 -7.19 -0.40 -14.84
N ASP A 76 -7.82 0.75 -14.65
CA ASP A 76 -7.43 2.01 -15.28
C ASP A 76 -6.70 2.91 -14.27
N ILE A 77 -5.39 3.07 -14.43
CA ILE A 77 -4.57 3.89 -13.54
C ILE A 77 -4.78 5.40 -13.75
N ALA A 78 -5.44 5.82 -14.83
CA ALA A 78 -5.76 7.21 -15.10
C ALA A 78 -7.10 7.64 -14.49
N GLN A 79 -7.88 6.70 -13.96
CA GLN A 79 -9.16 6.99 -13.35
C GLN A 79 -8.97 7.86 -12.08
N PRO A 80 -9.73 8.96 -11.93
CA PRO A 80 -9.70 9.75 -10.70
C PRO A 80 -10.14 8.91 -9.50
N VAL A 81 -9.40 9.04 -8.40
CA VAL A 81 -9.71 8.40 -7.12
C VAL A 81 -9.60 9.40 -5.97
N GLU A 82 -10.34 9.13 -4.90
CA GLU A 82 -10.21 9.83 -3.63
C GLU A 82 -9.28 9.03 -2.72
N TRP A 83 -8.54 9.73 -1.86
CA TRP A 83 -7.60 9.11 -0.93
C TRP A 83 -8.04 9.34 0.51
N GLU A 84 -7.80 8.33 1.34
CA GLU A 84 -7.93 8.43 2.78
C GLU A 84 -6.66 7.89 3.44
N LEU A 85 -6.25 8.55 4.53
CA LEU A 85 -5.24 8.04 5.44
C LEU A 85 -5.96 7.35 6.60
N ARG A 86 -5.52 6.15 6.97
CA ARG A 86 -6.06 5.43 8.11
C ARG A 86 -4.95 4.86 8.99
N PHE A 87 -5.17 4.89 10.30
CA PHE A 87 -4.27 4.31 11.29
C PHE A 87 -4.86 3.01 11.84
N TYR A 88 -4.11 1.91 11.72
CA TYR A 88 -4.60 0.57 12.01
C TYR A 88 -3.72 -0.18 13.03
N GLN A 89 -4.36 -1.08 13.77
CA GLN A 89 -3.71 -2.12 14.56
C GLN A 89 -4.14 -3.50 14.04
N ARG A 90 -3.16 -4.37 13.76
CA ARG A 90 -3.40 -5.79 13.52
C ARG A 90 -3.59 -6.52 14.84
N LEU A 91 -4.69 -7.24 14.97
CA LEU A 91 -5.02 -8.09 16.12
C LEU A 91 -4.67 -9.56 15.80
N PRO A 92 -4.60 -10.45 16.80
CA PRO A 92 -4.51 -11.89 16.56
C PRO A 92 -5.66 -12.38 15.67
N GLY A 93 -5.39 -13.33 14.77
CA GLY A 93 -6.42 -13.89 13.88
C GLY A 93 -6.70 -13.08 12.61
N ASP A 94 -5.75 -12.23 12.18
CA ASP A 94 -5.83 -11.40 10.96
C ASP A 94 -6.93 -10.34 10.94
N GLU A 95 -7.47 -10.03 12.10
CA GLU A 95 -8.37 -8.90 12.27
C GLU A 95 -7.61 -7.57 12.31
N TRP A 96 -8.25 -6.52 11.81
CA TRP A 96 -7.71 -5.15 11.80
C TRP A 96 -8.67 -4.20 12.52
N ARG A 97 -8.14 -3.39 13.43
CA ARG A 97 -8.86 -2.31 14.10
C ARG A 97 -8.38 -0.96 13.59
N THR A 98 -9.30 -0.13 13.14
CA THR A 98 -9.03 1.28 12.81
C THR A 98 -9.03 2.12 14.08
N HIS A 99 -8.04 3.00 14.23
CA HIS A 99 -7.91 3.95 15.34
C HIS A 99 -8.09 5.41 14.89
N GLY A 100 -8.04 5.68 13.59
CA GLY A 100 -8.33 6.99 13.02
C GLY A 100 -8.35 6.96 11.50
N ASP A 101 -9.08 7.90 10.92
CA ASP A 101 -9.28 8.07 9.49
C ASP A 101 -9.33 9.57 9.13
N TRP A 102 -8.74 9.92 7.99
CA TRP A 102 -8.67 11.29 7.49
C TRP A 102 -8.77 11.29 5.97
N THR A 103 -9.73 12.02 5.41
CA THR A 103 -9.83 12.28 3.96
C THR A 103 -8.68 13.18 3.50
N LEU A 104 -8.12 12.90 2.31
CA LEU A 104 -6.99 13.63 1.70
C LEU A 104 -7.40 14.42 0.46
#